data_AF-A0A9E0VRE1-F1
#
_entry.id   AF-A0A9E0VRE1-F1
#
_cell.length_a   1.000
_cell.length_b   1.000
_cell.length_c   1.000
_cell.angle_alpha   90.00
_cell.angle_beta   90.00
_cell.angle_gamma   90.00
#
_symmetry.space_group_name_H-M   'P 1'
#
loop_
_entity.id
_entity.type
_entity.pdbx_description
1 polymer ?
#
loop_
_entity_poly.entity_id
_entity_poly.type
_entity_poly.pdbx_seq_one_letter_code
_entity_poly.pdbx_strand_id
1 'polypeptide(L)' 'MTLHKHHCVFTNDYYLRPDSLVFSATIDGKRIETIEVSLETLKVVQSRGVCNSNTEYHDQIVKLVNKNKNLIRKRIAA' A
#
# COMPACT_ATOMS: atom_id res chain seq x y z
N MET A 1 -29.14 3.09 6.59
CA MET A 1 -28.67 2.00 5.72
C MET A 1 -27.34 2.46 5.14
N THR A 2 -26.27 2.30 5.91
CA THR A 2 -25.05 3.11 5.83
C THR A 2 -23.97 2.33 5.08
N LEU A 3 -23.35 2.99 4.09
CA LEU A 3 -22.34 2.46 3.17
C LEU A 3 -21.29 1.57 3.85
N HIS A 4 -21.10 0.36 3.32
CA HIS A 4 -20.00 -0.53 3.66
C HIS A 4 -18.68 0.13 3.25
N LYS A 5 -17.93 0.65 4.23
CA LYS A 5 -16.52 1.04 4.09
C LYS A 5 -15.64 -0.19 3.93
N HIS A 6 -15.78 -0.90 2.81
CA HIS A 6 -15.14 -2.21 2.60
C HIS A 6 -13.77 -2.14 1.94
N HIS A 7 -13.09 -1.00 2.02
CA HIS A 7 -11.70 -0.91 1.61
C HIS A 7 -11.02 0.34 2.19
N CYS A 8 -9.92 0.13 2.91
CA CYS A 8 -9.25 1.11 3.78
C CYS A 8 -8.49 2.23 3.04
N VAL A 9 -8.81 2.49 1.79
CA VAL A 9 -8.10 3.47 0.94
C VAL A 9 -8.85 4.79 0.86
N PHE A 10 -10.08 4.87 1.38
CA PHE A 10 -10.94 6.04 1.22
C PHE A 10 -11.03 6.95 2.45
N THR A 11 -10.34 6.64 3.55
CA THR A 11 -10.52 7.40 4.81
C THR A 11 -9.56 8.60 4.93
N ASN A 12 -8.59 8.77 4.03
CA ASN A 12 -7.51 9.75 4.25
C ASN A 12 -7.08 10.50 2.97
N ASP A 13 -7.90 10.48 1.91
CA ASP A 13 -7.64 11.21 0.66
C ASP A 13 -6.23 11.02 0.08
N TYR A 14 -5.68 9.81 0.19
CA TYR A 14 -4.32 9.46 -0.23
C TYR A 14 -4.03 9.73 -1.71
N TYR A 15 -5.08 9.75 -2.55
CA TYR A 15 -5.00 10.10 -3.96
C TYR A 15 -4.71 11.60 -4.21
N LEU A 16 -4.87 12.46 -3.19
CA LEU A 16 -4.53 13.90 -3.25
C LEU A 16 -3.11 14.18 -2.72
N ARG A 17 -2.42 13.18 -2.18
CA ARG A 17 -1.10 13.33 -1.57
C ARG A 17 -0.01 13.04 -2.60
N PRO A 18 0.67 14.05 -3.16
CA PRO A 18 1.73 13.85 -4.15
C PRO A 18 2.95 13.12 -3.58
N ASP A 19 3.05 13.05 -2.26
CA ASP A 19 4.07 12.39 -1.46
C ASP A 19 3.75 10.92 -1.12
N SER A 20 2.63 10.35 -1.60
CA SER A 20 2.22 8.98 -1.29
C SER A 20 2.03 8.13 -2.55
N LEU A 21 2.49 6.88 -2.48
CA LEU A 21 2.34 5.87 -3.54
C LEU A 21 1.58 4.68 -2.98
N VAL A 22 0.47 4.32 -3.64
CA VAL A 22 -0.39 3.21 -3.22
C VAL A 22 -0.16 2.00 -4.14
N PHE A 23 0.23 0.88 -3.56
CA PHE A 23 0.31 -0.42 -4.22
C PHE A 23 -0.85 -1.32 -3.82
N SER A 24 -1.23 -2.21 -4.74
CA SER A 24 -2.19 -3.28 -4.48
C SER A 24 -1.46 -4.61 -4.63
N ALA A 25 -1.38 -5.39 -3.55
CA ALA A 25 -0.88 -6.76 -3.63
C ALA A 25 -2.03 -7.68 -4.05
N THR A 26 -1.79 -8.49 -5.07
CA THR A 26 -2.78 -9.42 -5.63
C THR A 26 -2.21 -10.83 -5.71
N ILE A 27 -2.99 -11.82 -5.29
CA ILE A 27 -2.71 -13.25 -5.49
C ILE A 27 -3.88 -13.84 -6.26
N ASP A 28 -3.61 -14.61 -7.31
CA ASP A 28 -4.63 -15.23 -8.19
C ASP A 28 -5.69 -14.25 -8.69
N GLY A 29 -5.27 -13.02 -9.03
CA GLY A 29 -6.15 -11.95 -9.50
C GLY A 29 -7.02 -11.31 -8.42
N LYS A 30 -6.94 -11.77 -7.16
CA LYS A 30 -7.65 -11.19 -6.02
C LYS A 30 -6.74 -10.27 -5.24
N ARG A 31 -7.22 -9.06 -4.95
CA ARG A 31 -6.51 -8.12 -4.06
C ARG A 31 -6.50 -8.66 -2.64
N ILE A 32 -5.30 -8.83 -2.10
CA ILE A 32 -5.09 -9.32 -0.73
C ILE A 32 -4.76 -8.19 0.24
N GLU A 33 -3.92 -7.23 -0.17
CA GLU A 33 -3.55 -6.07 0.65
C GLU A 33 -3.42 -4.80 -0.17
N THR A 34 -3.58 -3.68 0.53
CA THR A 34 -3.18 -2.37 0.06
C THR A 34 -1.99 -1.89 0.85
N ILE A 35 -0.99 -1.38 0.15
CA ILE A 35 0.24 -0.89 0.72
C ILE A 35 0.37 0.58 0.37
N GLU A 36 0.59 1.41 1.39
CA GLU A 36 0.91 2.81 1.25
C GLU A 36 2.40 3.01 1.52
N VAL A 37 3.08 3.66 0.58
CA VAL A 37 4.50 4.00 0.66
C VAL A 37 4.65 5.50 0.60
N SER A 38 5.33 6.09 1.59
CA SER A 38 5.72 7.49 1.56
C SER A 38 6.86 7.67 0.56
N LEU A 39 6.71 8.58 -0.41
CA LEU A 39 7.75 8.92 -1.38
C LEU A 39 8.88 9.75 -0.76
N GLU A 40 8.59 10.53 0.28
CA GLU A 40 9.59 11.29 1.04
C GLU A 40 10.59 10.36 1.75
N THR A 41 10.06 9.35 2.46
CA THR A 41 10.87 8.44 3.28
C THR A 41 11.21 7.13 2.58
N LEU A 42 10.51 6.81 1.50
CA LEU A 42 10.54 5.52 0.79
C LEU A 42 10.29 4.32 1.73
N LYS A 43 9.44 4.53 2.74
CA LYS A 43 9.04 3.52 3.71
C LYS A 43 7.56 3.19 3.57
N VAL A 44 7.22 1.95 3.91
CA VAL A 44 5.83 1.52 4.06
C VAL A 44 5.23 2.21 5.27
N VAL A 45 4.21 3.03 5.06
CA VAL A 45 3.42 3.71 6.10
C VAL A 45 2.31 2.79 6.60
N GLN A 46 1.67 2.09 5.67
CA GLN A 46 0.58 1.17 5.95
C GLN A 46 0.63 -0.03 5.00
N SER A 47 0.26 -1.21 5.51
CA SER A 47 -0.04 -2.39 4.69
C SER A 47 -1.19 -3.13 5.36
N ARG A 48 -2.35 -3.21 4.71
CA ARG A 48 -3.57 -3.75 5.32
C ARG A 48 -4.40 -4.50 4.31
N GLY A 49 -4.95 -5.64 4.73
CA GLY A 49 -5.91 -6.43 3.97
C GLY A 49 -7.36 -6.00 4.18
N VAL A 50 -8.26 -6.86 3.74
CA VAL A 50 -9.71 -6.70 3.98
C VAL A 50 -9.97 -6.58 5.49
N CYS A 51 -10.88 -5.68 5.88
CA CYS A 51 -11.23 -5.40 7.28
C CYS A 51 -10.08 -4.90 8.18
N ASN A 52 -9.07 -4.19 7.63
CA ASN A 52 -7.91 -3.66 8.39
C ASN A 52 -7.03 -4.73 9.07
N SER A 53 -7.22 -6.00 8.75
CA SER A 53 -6.41 -7.09 9.29
C SER A 53 -5.11 -7.24 8.50
N ASN A 54 -4.05 -7.70 9.18
CA ASN A 54 -2.85 -8.17 8.50
C ASN A 54 -3.18 -9.51 7.83
N THR A 55 -2.75 -9.70 6.59
CA THR A 55 -2.84 -11.02 5.93
C THR A 55 -1.64 -11.89 6.31
N GLU A 56 -1.72 -13.19 6.01
CA GLU A 56 -0.60 -14.12 6.16
C GLU A 56 0.67 -13.65 5.41
N TYR A 57 0.48 -12.92 4.30
CA TYR A 57 1.56 -12.43 3.45
C TYR A 57 2.07 -11.04 3.84
N HIS A 58 1.49 -10.41 4.86
CA HIS A 58 1.79 -9.03 5.26
C HIS A 58 3.30 -8.77 5.39
N ASP A 59 4.00 -9.57 6.19
CA ASP A 59 5.43 -9.39 6.44
C ASP A 59 6.27 -9.59 5.17
N GLN A 60 5.85 -10.52 4.30
CA GLN A 60 6.54 -10.77 3.03
C GLN A 60 6.36 -9.58 2.07
N ILE A 61 5.15 -9.05 1.99
CA ILE A 61 4.80 -7.87 1.18
C ILE A 61 5.61 -6.65 1.65
N VAL A 62 5.62 -6.37 2.96
CA VAL A 62 6.36 -5.25 3.54
C VAL A 62 7.86 -5.40 3.29
N LYS A 63 8.43 -6.61 3.48
CA LYS A 63 9.83 -6.89 3.17
C LYS A 63 10.15 -6.70 1.69
N LEU A 64 9.27 -7.17 0.79
CA LEU A 64 9.45 -7.03 -0.65
C LEU A 64 9.48 -5.56 -1.07
N VAL A 65 8.53 -4.76 -0.59
CA VAL A 65 8.46 -3.33 -0.90
C VAL A 65 9.70 -2.61 -0.36
N ASN A 66 10.08 -2.86 0.89
CA ASN A 66 11.27 -2.25 1.49
C ASN A 66 12.58 -2.66 0.79
N LYS A 67 12.71 -3.91 0.30
CA LYS A 67 13.87 -4.37 -0.46
C LYS A 67 13.99 -3.65 -1.82
N ASN A 68 12.85 -3.30 -2.42
CA ASN A 68 12.79 -2.68 -3.75
C ASN A 68 12.67 -1.15 -3.74
N LYS A 69 12.70 -0.50 -2.57
CA LYS A 69 12.56 0.96 -2.44
C LYS A 69 13.54 1.78 -3.31
N ASN A 70 14.73 1.24 -3.58
CA ASN A 70 15.72 1.90 -4.43
C ASN A 70 15.28 1.97 -5.90
N LEU A 71 14.49 1.00 -6.37
CA LEU A 71 13.91 1.02 -7.73
C LEU A 71 12.84 2.11 -7.85
N ILE A 72 12.04 2.28 -6.79
CA ILE A 72 11.06 3.37 -6.69
C ILE A 72 11.77 4.72 -6.75
N ARG A 73 12.85 4.89 -5.96
CA ARG A 73 13.68 6.11 -5.98
C ARG A 73 14.20 6.45 -7.38
N LYS A 74 14.73 5.45 -8.10
CA LYS A 74 15.25 5.64 -9.47
C LYS A 74 14.16 6.09 -10.44
N ARG A 75 12.93 5.60 -10.27
CA ARG A 75 11.78 5.96 -11.12
C ARG A 75 11.22 7.35 -10.84
N ILE A 76 11.40 7.88 -9.63
CA ILE A 76 10.99 9.26 -9.28
C ILE A 76 11.99 10.29 -9.81
N ALA A 77 13.28 9.93 -9.85
CA ALA A 77 14.35 10.82 -10.30
C ALA A 77 14.60 10.82 -11.82
N ALA A 78 13.88 9.98 -12.58
CA ALA A 78 13.98 9.86 -14.03
C ALA A 78 12.85 10.65 -14.71
#